data_AF-A0A5M3MI49-F1
#
_entry.id   AF-A0A5M3MI49-F1
#
_cell.length_a   1.000
_cell.length_b   1.000
_cell.length_c   1.000
_cell.angle_alpha   90.00
_cell.angle_beta   90.00
_cell.angle_gamma   90.00
#
_symmetry.space_group_name_H-M   'P 1'
#
loop_
_entity.id
_entity.type
_entity.pdbx_description
1 polymer ?
#
loop_
_entity_poly.entity_id
_entity_poly.type
_entity_poly.pdbx_seq_one_letter_code
_entity_poly.pdbx_strand_id
1 'polypeptide(L)'
;MHQVNARMVFKRNNTDVFMETLTDKQHEFLVQTTRQVDASGIEKKRRKELTEHKARTAVKKREAQERFSQRKEKKKQRLDELELILDEKVLDGLNREELDGQWDLHRRDNNTLPAKNSFKLKKNILIALKAQTKITCEALAKQAHVSELRTPASGGSHSGGD
;
A
#
# COMPACT_ATOMS: atom_id res chain seq x y z
N MET A 1 11.31 14.85 16.74
CA MET A 1 10.07 14.23 17.24
C MET A 1 10.05 13.95 18.74
N HIS A 2 11.10 13.36 19.35
CA HIS A 2 11.06 13.05 20.80
C HIS A 2 10.95 14.29 21.73
N GLN A 3 11.64 15.39 21.41
CA GLN A 3 11.56 16.62 22.22
C GLN A 3 10.18 17.30 22.15
N VAL A 4 9.49 17.21 21.00
CA VAL A 4 8.14 17.79 20.83
C VAL A 4 7.11 17.01 21.66
N ASN A 5 7.20 15.67 21.67
CA ASN A 5 6.33 14.83 22.48
C ASN A 5 6.56 15.04 23.98
N ALA A 6 7.83 15.17 24.40
CA ALA A 6 8.16 15.45 25.80
C ALA A 6 7.55 16.78 26.27
N ARG A 7 7.68 17.85 25.47
CA ARG A 7 7.09 19.16 25.77
C ARG A 7 5.56 19.13 25.79
N MET A 8 4.94 18.38 24.88
CA MET A 8 3.48 18.22 24.88
C MET A 8 2.96 17.48 26.12
N VAL A 9 3.63 16.40 26.54
CA VAL A 9 3.25 15.65 27.75
C VAL A 9 3.49 16.49 29.00
N PHE A 10 4.60 17.21 29.07
CA PHE A 10 4.92 18.14 30.15
C PHE A 10 3.81 19.18 30.35
N LYS A 11 3.36 19.79 29.24
CA LYS A 11 2.26 20.76 29.25
C LYS A 11 0.90 20.12 29.56
N ARG A 12 0.60 18.95 28.97
CA ARG A 12 -0.68 18.25 29.19
C ARG A 12 -0.86 17.77 30.62
N ASN A 13 0.24 17.42 31.29
CA ASN A 13 0.23 16.96 32.67
C ASN A 13 0.41 18.11 33.67
N ASN A 14 0.43 19.38 33.23
CA ASN A 14 0.68 20.57 34.06
C ASN A 14 1.90 20.39 34.98
N THR A 15 2.96 19.79 34.44
CA THR A 15 4.14 19.45 35.22
C THR A 15 4.91 20.70 35.67
N ASP A 16 4.80 21.80 34.92
CA ASP A 16 5.23 23.15 35.32
C ASP A 16 4.57 23.60 36.62
N VAL A 17 3.23 23.61 36.66
CA VAL A 17 2.45 24.04 37.82
C VAL A 17 2.76 23.17 39.04
N PHE A 18 2.89 21.85 38.85
CA PHE A 18 3.26 20.94 39.91
C PHE A 18 4.66 21.25 40.48
N MET A 19 5.65 21.50 39.62
CA MET A 19 7.00 21.81 40.07
C MET A 19 7.08 23.13 40.86
N GLU A 20 6.25 24.12 40.52
CA GLU A 20 6.14 25.39 41.25
C GLU A 20 5.54 25.24 42.67
N THR A 21 4.77 24.18 42.93
CA THR A 21 4.18 23.91 44.26
C THR A 21 5.13 23.21 45.23
N LEU A 22 6.31 22.79 44.77
CA LEU A 22 7.27 22.06 45.59
C LEU A 22 8.08 23.01 46.46
N THR A 23 8.33 22.59 47.70
CA THR A 23 9.29 23.26 48.59
C THR A 23 10.72 22.90 48.23
N ASP A 24 11.69 23.74 48.61
CA ASP A 24 13.12 23.53 48.34
C ASP A 24 13.61 22.16 48.82
N LYS A 25 13.16 21.70 49.99
CA LYS A 25 13.51 20.38 50.54
C LYS A 25 12.97 19.23 49.68
N GLN A 26 11.77 19.37 49.12
CA GLN A 26 11.20 18.37 48.22
C GLN A 26 11.93 18.35 46.88
N HIS A 27 12.35 19.53 46.41
CA HIS A 27 13.15 19.65 45.20
C HIS A 27 14.53 18.97 45.38
N GLU A 28 15.22 19.21 46.49
CA GLU A 28 16.48 18.54 46.83
C GLU A 28 16.31 17.02 46.92
N PHE A 29 15.25 16.55 47.58
CA PHE A 29 14.93 15.12 47.69
C PHE A 29 14.72 14.48 46.30
N LEU A 30 14.00 15.15 45.40
CA LEU A 30 13.78 14.67 44.03
C LEU A 30 15.09 14.63 43.23
N VAL A 31 15.93 15.66 43.34
CA VAL A 31 17.25 15.69 42.69
C VAL A 31 18.14 14.56 43.20
N GLN A 32 18.12 14.29 44.50
CA GLN A 32 18.93 13.22 45.10
C GLN A 32 18.43 11.84 44.67
N THR A 33 17.10 11.63 44.67
CA THR A 33 16.47 10.38 44.25
C THR A 33 16.69 10.13 42.76
N THR A 34 16.56 11.14 41.90
CA THR A 34 16.81 11.00 40.46
C THR A 34 18.26 10.64 40.17
N ARG A 35 19.23 11.24 40.87
CA ARG A 35 20.65 10.86 40.76
C ARG A 35 20.90 9.41 41.18
N GLN A 36 20.25 8.92 42.24
CA GLN A 36 20.36 7.52 42.66
C GLN A 36 19.78 6.56 41.61
N VAL A 37 18.62 6.92 41.04
CA VAL A 37 18.00 6.14 39.95
C VAL A 37 18.87 6.16 38.69
N ASP A 38 19.47 7.29 38.34
CA ASP A 38 20.37 7.38 37.20
C ASP A 38 21.65 6.55 37.43
N ALA A 39 22.21 6.60 38.65
CA ALA A 39 23.35 5.80 39.05
C ALA A 39 23.06 4.29 39.05
N SER A 40 21.81 3.88 39.29
CA SER A 40 21.38 2.47 39.24
C SER A 40 21.51 1.84 37.84
N GLY A 41 21.66 2.65 36.78
CA GLY A 41 21.82 2.17 35.41
C GLY A 41 20.56 1.53 34.81
N ILE A 42 19.42 1.55 35.51
CA ILE A 42 18.15 0.99 35.03
C ILE A 42 17.74 1.61 33.69
N GLU A 43 17.86 2.94 33.56
CA GLU A 43 17.51 3.63 32.31
C GLU A 43 18.47 3.26 31.17
N LYS A 44 19.76 3.04 31.46
CA LYS A 44 20.73 2.55 30.47
C LYS A 44 20.35 1.16 29.97
N LYS A 45 19.95 0.25 30.86
CA LYS A 45 19.47 -1.09 30.52
C LYS A 45 18.20 -1.01 29.67
N ARG A 46 17.21 -0.22 30.10
CA ARG A 46 15.95 -0.01 29.37
C ARG A 46 16.19 0.56 27.97
N ARG A 47 17.09 1.54 27.82
CA ARG A 47 17.46 2.12 26.51
C ARG A 47 18.12 1.10 25.60
N LYS A 48 18.96 0.21 26.15
CA LYS A 48 19.59 -0.88 25.40
C LYS A 48 18.52 -1.85 24.89
N GLU A 49 17.64 -2.32 25.78
CA GLU A 49 16.53 -3.23 25.43
C GLU A 49 15.60 -2.63 24.37
N LEU A 50 15.27 -1.33 24.50
CA LEU A 50 14.44 -0.63 23.53
C LEU A 50 15.12 -0.54 22.15
N THR A 51 16.42 -0.25 22.14
CA THR A 51 17.21 -0.20 20.89
C THR A 51 17.29 -1.57 20.23
N GLU A 52 17.58 -2.62 21.00
CA GLU A 52 17.61 -3.99 20.50
C GLU A 52 16.23 -4.44 19.97
N HIS A 53 15.15 -4.12 20.69
CA HIS A 53 13.79 -4.42 20.25
C HIS A 53 13.46 -3.70 18.94
N LYS A 54 13.82 -2.42 18.81
CA LYS A 54 13.66 -1.65 17.57
C LYS A 54 14.45 -2.26 16.43
N ALA A 55 15.70 -2.67 16.66
CA ALA A 55 16.52 -3.34 15.66
C ALA A 55 15.89 -4.65 15.19
N ARG A 56 15.45 -5.52 16.12
CA ARG A 56 14.74 -6.77 15.80
C ARG A 56 13.46 -6.51 14.99
N THR A 57 12.70 -5.49 15.38
CA THR A 57 11.46 -5.12 14.68
C THR A 57 11.75 -4.61 13.27
N ALA A 58 12.80 -3.81 13.10
CA ALA A 58 13.19 -3.30 11.79
C ALA A 58 13.60 -4.44 10.84
N VAL A 59 14.36 -5.42 11.33
CA VAL A 59 14.72 -6.62 10.55
C VAL A 59 13.47 -7.39 10.13
N LYS A 60 12.57 -7.71 11.07
CA LYS A 60 11.30 -8.40 10.74
C LYS A 60 10.45 -7.65 9.72
N LYS A 61 10.40 -6.32 9.82
CA LYS A 61 9.68 -5.48 8.85
C LYS A 61 10.31 -5.53 7.47
N ARG A 62 11.65 -5.49 7.37
CA ARG A 62 12.37 -5.63 6.10
C ARG A 62 12.09 -6.99 5.46
N GLU A 63 12.23 -8.07 6.21
CA GLU A 63 11.92 -9.43 5.73
C GLU A 63 10.47 -9.56 5.26
N ALA A 64 9.52 -8.99 6.00
CA ALA A 64 8.11 -9.00 5.62
C ALA A 64 7.87 -8.18 4.34
N GLN A 65 8.53 -7.03 4.20
CA GLN A 65 8.44 -6.18 3.02
C GLN A 65 9.05 -6.86 1.80
N GLU A 66 10.20 -7.52 1.94
CA GLU A 66 10.83 -8.32 0.89
C GLU A 66 9.91 -9.46 0.45
N ARG A 67 9.37 -10.25 1.38
CA ARG A 67 8.40 -11.32 1.06
C ARG A 67 7.16 -10.78 0.35
N PHE A 68 6.65 -9.64 0.78
CA PHE A 68 5.51 -9.00 0.13
C PHE A 68 5.84 -8.54 -1.29
N SER A 69 7.00 -7.91 -1.47
CA SER A 69 7.48 -7.47 -2.79
C SER A 69 7.68 -8.63 -3.74
N GLN A 70 8.29 -9.74 -3.29
CA GLN A 70 8.46 -10.95 -4.09
C GLN A 70 7.12 -11.58 -4.48
N ARG A 71 6.15 -11.63 -3.56
CA ARG A 71 4.79 -12.11 -3.87
C ARG A 71 4.09 -11.22 -4.87
N LYS A 72 4.24 -9.89 -4.75
CA LYS A 72 3.68 -8.92 -5.68
C LYS A 72 4.30 -9.09 -7.07
N GLU A 73 5.63 -9.23 -7.15
CA GLU A 73 6.34 -9.42 -8.42
C GLU A 73 5.96 -10.74 -9.08
N LYS A 74 5.92 -11.85 -8.34
CA LYS A 74 5.45 -13.14 -8.86
C LYS A 74 4.01 -13.08 -9.35
N LYS A 75 3.12 -12.38 -8.63
CA LYS A 75 1.74 -12.17 -9.09
C LYS A 75 1.72 -11.36 -10.39
N LYS A 76 2.53 -10.31 -10.49
CA LYS A 76 2.64 -9.49 -11.68
C LYS A 76 3.14 -10.32 -12.87
N GLN A 77 4.22 -11.08 -12.72
CA GLN A 77 4.76 -11.97 -13.76
C GLN A 77 3.71 -12.99 -14.24
N ARG A 78 3.03 -13.66 -13.31
CA ARG A 78 1.93 -14.59 -13.65
C ARG A 78 0.81 -13.91 -14.44
N LEU A 79 0.49 -12.66 -14.13
CA LEU A 79 -0.52 -11.90 -14.86
C LEU A 79 -0.01 -11.38 -16.20
N ASP A 80 1.27 -11.02 -16.31
CA ASP A 80 1.88 -10.61 -17.59
C ASP A 80 1.94 -11.77 -18.60
N GLU A 81 2.05 -13.02 -18.12
CA GLU A 81 1.98 -14.23 -18.95
C GLU A 81 0.56 -14.61 -19.40
N LEU A 82 -0.47 -14.13 -18.70
CA LEU A 82 -1.86 -14.47 -18.98
C LEU A 82 -2.41 -13.55 -20.08
N GLU A 83 -2.89 -14.16 -21.16
CA GLU A 83 -3.62 -13.44 -22.21
C GLU A 83 -5.05 -13.12 -21.74
N LEU A 84 -5.53 -11.92 -22.08
CA LEU A 84 -6.89 -11.49 -21.74
C LEU A 84 -7.90 -12.16 -22.67
N ILE A 85 -8.80 -12.96 -22.10
CA ILE A 85 -9.84 -13.67 -22.84
C ILE A 85 -11.14 -12.87 -22.78
N LEU A 86 -11.62 -12.43 -23.94
CA LEU A 86 -12.88 -11.68 -24.06
C LEU A 86 -14.06 -12.54 -24.57
N ASP A 87 -13.81 -13.75 -25.06
CA ASP A 87 -14.86 -14.65 -25.58
C ASP A 87 -15.59 -15.38 -24.44
N GLU A 88 -16.90 -15.12 -24.34
CA GLU A 88 -17.77 -15.72 -23.33
C GLU A 88 -17.83 -17.25 -23.39
N LYS A 89 -17.73 -17.85 -24.59
CA LYS A 89 -17.77 -19.32 -24.75
C LYS A 89 -16.53 -19.98 -24.19
N VAL A 90 -15.38 -19.32 -24.34
CA VAL A 90 -14.10 -19.79 -23.81
C VAL A 90 -14.10 -19.68 -22.28
N LEU A 91 -14.66 -18.59 -21.72
CA LEU A 91 -14.78 -18.41 -20.28
C LEU A 91 -15.58 -19.51 -19.57
N ASP A 92 -16.61 -20.07 -20.21
CA ASP A 92 -17.42 -21.15 -19.63
C ASP A 92 -16.63 -22.45 -19.42
N GLY A 93 -15.61 -22.69 -20.25
CA GLY A 93 -14.75 -23.87 -20.18
C GLY A 93 -13.63 -23.78 -19.13
N LEU A 94 -13.34 -22.57 -18.62
CA LEU A 94 -12.19 -22.36 -17.74
C LEU A 94 -12.39 -22.94 -16.33
N ASN A 95 -11.29 -23.37 -15.74
CA ASN A 95 -11.23 -23.78 -14.35
C ASN A 95 -11.32 -22.55 -13.41
N ARG A 96 -11.49 -22.78 -12.10
CA ARG A 96 -11.66 -21.66 -11.17
C ARG A 96 -10.40 -20.78 -11.03
N GLU A 97 -9.21 -21.37 -11.10
CA GLU A 97 -7.95 -20.61 -10.99
C GLU A 97 -7.71 -19.72 -12.22
N GLU A 98 -8.10 -20.19 -13.39
CA GLU A 98 -8.06 -19.45 -14.65
C GLU A 98 -9.06 -18.28 -14.62
N LEU A 99 -10.29 -18.50 -14.13
CA LEU A 99 -11.27 -17.42 -13.92
C LEU A 99 -10.78 -16.38 -12.91
N ASP A 100 -10.16 -16.81 -11.81
CA ASP A 100 -9.53 -15.90 -10.85
C ASP A 100 -8.42 -15.07 -11.51
N GLY A 101 -7.62 -15.67 -12.39
CA GLY A 101 -6.58 -15.00 -13.17
C GLY A 101 -7.14 -13.94 -14.12
N GLN A 102 -8.17 -14.30 -14.90
CA GLN A 102 -8.88 -13.37 -15.79
C GLN A 102 -9.51 -12.21 -15.01
N TRP A 103 -10.06 -12.47 -13.82
CA TRP A 103 -10.61 -11.41 -12.97
C TRP A 103 -9.51 -10.47 -12.44
N ASP A 104 -8.37 -11.04 -12.04
CA ASP A 104 -7.21 -10.25 -11.60
C ASP A 104 -6.63 -9.38 -12.75
N LEU A 105 -6.73 -9.82 -14.02
CA LEU A 105 -6.39 -9.02 -15.20
C LEU A 105 -7.34 -7.81 -15.35
N HIS A 106 -8.65 -8.02 -15.37
CA HIS A 106 -9.60 -6.90 -15.47
C HIS A 106 -9.45 -5.90 -14.31
N ARG A 107 -9.10 -6.38 -13.12
CA ARG A 107 -8.90 -5.54 -11.93
C ARG A 107 -7.55 -4.80 -11.92
N ARG A 108 -6.56 -5.25 -12.68
CA ARG A 108 -5.30 -4.52 -12.90
C ARG A 108 -5.58 -3.19 -13.59
N ASP A 109 -6.43 -3.21 -14.60
CA ASP A 109 -6.78 -2.03 -15.39
C ASP A 109 -7.94 -1.23 -14.77
N ASN A 110 -8.79 -1.90 -13.96
CA ASN A 110 -9.89 -1.26 -13.26
C ASN A 110 -9.89 -1.57 -11.75
N ASN A 111 -9.29 -0.67 -10.97
CA ASN A 111 -9.16 -0.83 -9.52
C ASN A 111 -10.47 -0.60 -8.74
N THR A 112 -11.59 -0.25 -9.41
CA THR A 112 -12.91 -0.14 -8.77
C THR A 112 -13.61 -1.49 -8.61
N LEU A 113 -13.11 -2.54 -9.27
CA LEU A 113 -13.69 -3.87 -9.21
C LEU A 113 -13.47 -4.53 -7.84
N PRO A 114 -14.47 -5.27 -7.32
CA PRO A 114 -14.38 -5.94 -6.04
C PRO A 114 -13.26 -7.00 -6.02
N ALA A 115 -12.69 -7.22 -4.85
CA ALA A 115 -11.67 -8.25 -4.65
C ALA A 115 -12.28 -9.64 -4.85
N LYS A 116 -11.53 -10.57 -5.45
CA LYS A 116 -12.00 -11.93 -5.77
C LYS A 116 -12.67 -12.68 -4.61
N ASN A 117 -12.28 -12.38 -3.38
CA ASN A 117 -12.85 -12.95 -2.16
C ASN A 117 -14.34 -12.64 -1.96
N SER A 118 -14.90 -11.64 -2.67
CA SER A 118 -16.34 -11.35 -2.69
C SER A 118 -17.14 -12.46 -3.38
N PHE A 119 -16.50 -13.25 -4.24
CA PHE A 119 -17.16 -14.29 -5.01
C PHE A 119 -16.88 -15.67 -4.41
N LYS A 120 -17.81 -16.14 -3.57
CA LYS A 120 -17.68 -17.45 -2.90
C LYS A 120 -17.75 -18.61 -3.90
N LEU A 121 -18.55 -18.51 -4.96
CA LEU A 121 -18.81 -19.58 -5.92
C LEU A 121 -18.22 -19.27 -7.30
N LYS A 122 -17.78 -20.31 -8.03
CA LYS A 122 -17.28 -20.21 -9.42
C LYS A 122 -18.27 -19.49 -10.34
N LYS A 123 -19.56 -19.84 -10.22
CA LYS A 123 -20.65 -19.27 -11.02
C LYS A 123 -20.73 -17.74 -10.89
N ASN A 124 -20.49 -17.20 -9.70
CA ASN A 124 -20.59 -15.76 -9.46
C ASN A 124 -19.43 -15.00 -10.12
N ILE A 125 -18.23 -15.58 -10.12
CA ILE A 125 -17.06 -15.03 -10.83
C ILE A 125 -17.31 -15.02 -12.32
N LEU A 126 -17.84 -16.13 -12.85
CA LEU A 126 -18.15 -16.26 -14.28
C LEU A 126 -19.18 -15.22 -14.74
N ILE A 127 -20.27 -15.02 -13.99
CA ILE A 127 -21.28 -13.99 -14.29
C ILE A 127 -20.65 -12.59 -14.28
N ALA A 128 -19.84 -12.29 -13.26
CA ALA A 128 -19.18 -10.99 -13.15
C ALA A 128 -18.15 -10.77 -14.28
N LEU A 129 -17.40 -11.81 -14.67
CA LEU A 129 -16.48 -11.77 -15.79
C LEU A 129 -17.19 -11.49 -17.10
N LYS A 130 -18.29 -12.21 -17.41
CA LYS A 130 -19.06 -11.96 -18.64
C LYS A 130 -19.60 -10.54 -18.72
N ALA A 131 -20.11 -10.00 -17.61
CA ALA A 131 -20.54 -8.61 -17.56
C ALA A 131 -19.36 -7.65 -17.81
N GLN A 132 -18.20 -7.94 -17.23
CA GLN A 132 -17.02 -7.09 -17.36
C GLN A 132 -16.36 -7.18 -18.74
N THR A 133 -16.28 -8.36 -19.37
CA THR A 133 -15.77 -8.52 -20.73
C THR A 133 -16.61 -7.73 -21.71
N LYS A 134 -17.95 -7.76 -21.58
CA LYS A 134 -18.85 -6.94 -22.39
C LYS A 134 -18.54 -5.44 -22.29
N ILE A 135 -18.39 -4.92 -21.07
CA ILE A 135 -18.02 -3.50 -20.84
C ILE A 135 -16.66 -3.18 -21.45
N THR A 136 -15.70 -4.10 -21.33
CA THR A 136 -14.33 -3.93 -21.82
C THR A 136 -14.31 -3.92 -23.37
N CYS A 137 -15.06 -4.82 -24.01
CA CYS A 137 -15.25 -4.83 -25.46
C CYS A 137 -15.88 -3.53 -25.97
N GLU A 138 -16.93 -3.03 -25.31
CA GLU A 138 -17.57 -1.76 -25.66
C GLU A 138 -16.62 -0.56 -25.49
N ALA A 139 -15.76 -0.58 -24.47
CA ALA A 139 -14.74 0.46 -24.25
C ALA A 139 -13.65 0.43 -25.32
N LEU A 140 -13.17 -0.76 -25.69
CA LEU A 140 -12.18 -0.94 -26.76
C LEU A 140 -12.72 -0.51 -28.12
N ALA A 141 -13.98 -0.85 -28.44
CA ALA A 141 -14.64 -0.40 -29.67
C ALA A 141 -14.73 1.13 -29.77
N LYS A 142 -15.04 1.81 -28.65
CA LYS A 142 -15.07 3.28 -28.59
C LYS A 142 -13.67 3.88 -28.78
N GLN A 143 -12.63 3.28 -28.22
CA GLN A 143 -11.25 3.76 -28.39
C GLN A 143 -10.75 3.59 -29.83
N ALA A 144 -11.07 2.47 -30.49
CA ALA A 144 -10.71 2.22 -31.89
C ALA A 144 -11.34 3.26 -32.84
N HIS A 145 -12.61 3.61 -32.62
CA HIS A 145 -13.31 4.62 -33.42
C HIS A 145 -12.72 6.04 -33.25
N VAL A 146 -12.14 6.36 -32.09
CA VAL A 146 -11.49 7.66 -31.84
C VAL A 146 -10.11 7.74 -32.52
N SER A 147 -9.39 6.62 -32.67
CA SER A 147 -8.09 6.59 -33.37
C SER A 147 -8.20 6.73 -34.88
N GLU A 148 -9.27 6.22 -35.51
CA GLU A 148 -9.47 6.31 -36.97
C GLU A 148 -9.76 7.75 -37.43
N LEU A 149 -10.39 8.56 -36.58
CA LEU A 149 -10.67 9.98 -36.84
C LEU A 149 -9.45 10.91 -36.66
N ARG A 150 -8.28 10.35 -36.31
CA ARG A 150 -7.06 11.10 -35.99
C ARG A 150 -5.90 10.90 -36.97
N THR A 151 -6.19 10.48 -38.20
CA THR A 151 -5.22 10.53 -39.30
C THR A 151 -5.02 11.98 -39.76
N PRO A 152 -3.80 12.56 -39.64
CA PRO A 152 -3.55 13.87 -40.20
C PRO A 152 -3.49 13.74 -41.73
N ALA A 153 -4.39 14.42 -42.42
CA ALA A 153 -4.25 14.74 -43.84
C ALA A 153 -3.03 15.66 -44.02
N SER A 154 -1.83 15.08 -44.03
CA SER A 154 -0.57 15.75 -44.36
C SER A 154 -0.27 15.53 -45.84
N GLY A 155 -1.10 16.11 -46.71
CA GLY A 155 -0.75 16.35 -48.11
C GLY A 155 0.13 17.59 -48.20
N GLY A 156 1.43 17.42 -47.97
CA GLY A 156 2.42 18.48 -48.15
C GLY A 156 2.65 18.76 -49.62
N SER A 157 2.01 19.79 -50.15
CA SER A 157 2.40 20.44 -51.41
C SER A 157 3.33 21.63 -51.08
N HIS A 158 4.63 21.36 -51.05
CA HIS A 158 5.66 22.39 -51.13
C HIS A 158 6.33 22.27 -52.50
N SER A 159 5.72 22.90 -53.51
CA SER A 159 6.32 23.09 -54.82
C SER A 159 7.25 24.31 -54.75
N GLY A 160 8.55 24.04 -54.70
CA GLY A 160 9.56 24.97 -55.19
C GLY A 160 9.70 24.82 -56.71
N GLY A 161 10.00 25.92 -57.39
CA GLY A 161 10.34 25.91 -58.82
C GLY A 161 10.12 27.25 -59.49
N ASP A 162 11.22 28.01 -59.55
CA ASP A 162 11.61 29.10 -60.47
C ASP A 162 10.82 30.43 -60.51
#